data_AF-A0A101GZA7-F1
#
_entry.id   AF-A0A101GZA7-F1
#
_cell.length_a   1.000
_cell.length_b   1.000
_cell.length_c   1.000
_cell.angle_alpha   90.00
_cell.angle_beta   90.00
_cell.angle_gamma   90.00
#
_symmetry.space_group_name_H-M   'P 1'
#
loop_
_entity.id
_entity.type
_entity.pdbx_description
1 polymer ?
#
loop_
_entity_poly.entity_id
_entity_poly.type
_entity_poly.pdbx_seq_one_letter_code
_entity_poly.pdbx_strand_id
1 'polypeptide(L)'
;MKTRPILRGLLVLTIFIFPLFGLYRLQPESYAFMELPERVYQVYGVSPEEALGDSSIKFVTVNYDGEIKKFFSRSQNPVTALIDSGYSVSNRNRIVSTSPISKLYDGTYIQVYTYRTTIDEILLEIPYKTILNGEILCKSLAQEVVEQEGVLGVMSQRIKRIYKGDTLVAEEIVDETIEREPQAQIIVIRGPQDLPDSVPQRGYACGYWKSYVDNNINATTEEKNWLKFIMDCESGCNAESNKSFYKGLFQWNPCLWYKQYPNDNIFDGEAQIKRTLQKLREGANPNQMWPACHKGYVRAYGELSWLQ
;
A
#
# COMPACT_ATOMS: atom_id res chain seq x y z
N MET A 1 4.91 -29.76 11.67
CA MET A 1 4.15 -31.04 11.70
C MET A 1 3.18 -31.01 12.87
N LYS A 2 1.89 -30.73 12.61
CA LYS A 2 0.78 -31.01 13.52
C LYS A 2 -0.48 -31.14 12.67
N THR A 3 -1.13 -32.28 12.86
CA THR A 3 -2.18 -32.88 12.04
C THR A 3 -3.56 -32.28 12.30
N ARG A 4 -4.38 -32.24 11.25
CA ARG A 4 -5.82 -31.94 11.27
C ARG A 4 -6.63 -33.01 12.01
N PRO A 5 -7.86 -32.66 12.42
CA PRO A 5 -9.06 -33.44 12.06
C PRO A 5 -10.10 -32.49 11.40
N ILE A 6 -10.59 -32.69 10.18
CA ILE A 6 -11.66 -33.59 9.71
C ILE A 6 -12.78 -33.82 10.74
N LEU A 7 -13.92 -33.14 10.59
CA LEU A 7 -15.25 -33.76 10.67
C LEU A 7 -16.38 -32.85 10.15
N ARG A 8 -17.12 -33.38 9.16
CA ARG A 8 -18.59 -33.31 8.89
C ARG A 8 -19.27 -31.93 9.02
N GLY A 9 -20.00 -31.43 8.03
CA GLY A 9 -20.75 -32.08 6.97
C GLY A 9 -22.12 -31.42 6.90
N LEU A 10 -22.47 -30.95 5.69
CA LEU A 10 -23.82 -30.88 5.13
C LEU A 10 -24.90 -30.12 5.94
N LEU A 11 -25.23 -28.88 5.53
CA LEU A 11 -26.55 -28.20 5.69
C LEU A 11 -26.34 -26.74 5.24
N VAL A 12 -27.06 -26.04 4.36
CA VAL A 12 -28.22 -26.29 3.49
C VAL A 12 -28.05 -25.31 2.34
N LEU A 13 -27.91 -25.80 1.11
CA LEU A 13 -28.09 -24.98 -0.09
C LEU A 13 -29.60 -24.97 -0.38
N THR A 14 -30.34 -24.06 0.27
CA THR A 14 -31.72 -23.71 -0.08
C THR A 14 -31.64 -22.88 -1.36
N ILE A 15 -31.81 -23.52 -2.51
CA ILE A 15 -33.10 -23.64 -3.21
C ILE A 15 -33.61 -22.28 -3.67
N PHE A 16 -33.37 -22.08 -4.97
CA PHE A 16 -34.32 -21.60 -5.96
C PHE A 16 -35.08 -20.30 -5.67
N ILE A 17 -34.72 -19.28 -6.44
CA ILE A 17 -35.59 -18.74 -7.50
C ILE A 17 -37.04 -18.57 -7.00
N PHE A 18 -37.26 -17.50 -6.25
CA PHE A 18 -38.57 -16.89 -6.04
C PHE A 18 -38.42 -15.38 -6.29
N PRO A 19 -39.36 -14.75 -6.99
CA PRO A 19 -39.55 -15.01 -8.39
C PRO A 19 -39.49 -13.71 -9.19
N LEU A 20 -38.98 -13.80 -10.41
CA LEU A 20 -39.24 -12.87 -11.52
C LEU A 20 -40.74 -12.74 -11.89
N PHE A 21 -41.66 -13.16 -11.02
CA PHE A 21 -43.12 -13.04 -11.15
C PHE A 21 -43.69 -11.71 -10.65
N GLY A 22 -42.87 -10.78 -10.17
CA GLY A 22 -43.32 -9.44 -9.78
C GLY A 22 -43.65 -8.51 -10.95
N LEU A 23 -43.14 -8.78 -12.14
CA LEU A 23 -43.31 -7.88 -13.32
C LEU A 23 -44.16 -8.47 -14.45
N TYR A 24 -44.63 -9.73 -14.33
CA TYR A 24 -45.58 -10.32 -15.28
C TYR A 24 -47.05 -9.97 -14.98
N ARG A 25 -47.34 -9.21 -13.92
CA ARG A 25 -48.71 -8.76 -13.57
C ARG A 25 -49.05 -7.33 -13.99
N LEU A 26 -48.35 -6.80 -14.99
CA LEU A 26 -48.75 -5.59 -15.71
C LEU A 26 -49.02 -5.92 -17.18
N GLN A 27 -49.81 -6.97 -17.43
CA GLN A 27 -50.52 -7.07 -18.70
C GLN A 27 -51.85 -6.32 -18.53
N PRO A 28 -52.11 -5.25 -19.30
CA PRO A 28 -53.47 -4.76 -19.40
C PRO A 28 -54.36 -5.88 -19.96
N GLU A 29 -55.59 -5.91 -19.44
CA GLU A 29 -56.62 -6.87 -19.78
C GLU A 29 -56.79 -7.06 -21.28
N SER A 30 -57.22 -8.28 -21.64
CA SER A 30 -57.44 -8.75 -23.01
C SER A 30 -58.15 -7.72 -23.88
N TYR A 31 -57.54 -7.37 -25.00
CA TYR A 31 -58.24 -6.69 -26.08
C TYR A 31 -59.04 -7.71 -26.87
N ALA A 32 -60.36 -7.54 -26.89
CA ALA A 32 -61.24 -8.23 -27.82
C ALA A 32 -60.81 -7.87 -29.25
N PHE A 33 -60.52 -8.89 -30.05
CA PHE A 33 -60.30 -8.77 -31.48
C PHE A 33 -61.61 -8.26 -32.10
N MET A 34 -61.63 -7.00 -32.56
CA MET A 34 -62.79 -6.41 -33.22
C MET A 34 -62.77 -6.83 -34.68
N GLU A 35 -63.49 -7.90 -35.02
CA GLU A 35 -63.76 -8.25 -36.41
C GLU A 35 -64.65 -7.18 -37.04
N LEU A 36 -64.11 -6.46 -38.03
CA LEU A 36 -64.90 -5.55 -38.85
C LEU A 36 -65.88 -6.37 -39.72
N PRO A 37 -67.12 -5.90 -39.91
CA PRO A 37 -68.08 -6.58 -40.79
C PRO A 37 -67.55 -6.68 -42.22
N GLU A 38 -67.84 -7.79 -42.89
CA GLU A 38 -67.40 -8.12 -44.26
C GLU A 38 -67.68 -7.01 -45.29
N ARG A 39 -68.73 -6.22 -45.05
CA ARG A 39 -69.13 -5.06 -45.87
C ARG A 39 -68.10 -3.94 -45.87
N VAL A 40 -67.32 -3.78 -44.81
CA VAL A 40 -66.26 -2.76 -44.74
C VAL A 40 -65.16 -3.08 -45.74
N TYR A 41 -64.75 -4.35 -45.84
CA TYR A 41 -63.72 -4.80 -46.79
C TYR A 41 -64.18 -4.65 -48.25
N GLN A 42 -65.47 -4.89 -48.52
CA GLN A 42 -66.06 -4.72 -49.85
C GLN A 42 -66.09 -3.25 -50.33
N VAL A 43 -66.28 -2.28 -49.43
CA VAL A 43 -66.32 -0.85 -49.79
C VAL A 43 -64.94 -0.32 -50.19
N TYR A 44 -63.87 -0.87 -49.62
CA TYR A 44 -62.50 -0.44 -49.89
C TYR A 44 -61.75 -1.30 -50.92
N GLY A 45 -62.39 -2.34 -51.46
CA GLY A 45 -61.81 -3.18 -52.52
C GLY A 45 -60.58 -3.98 -52.08
N VAL A 46 -60.50 -4.33 -50.79
CA VAL A 46 -59.38 -5.09 -50.21
C VAL A 46 -59.90 -6.46 -49.77
N SER A 47 -59.25 -7.55 -50.20
CA SER A 47 -59.63 -8.88 -49.73
C SER A 47 -59.27 -9.06 -48.24
N PRO A 48 -60.07 -9.82 -47.45
CA PRO A 48 -59.73 -10.12 -46.05
C PRO A 48 -58.34 -10.77 -45.91
N GLU A 49 -57.92 -11.54 -46.91
CA GLU A 49 -56.61 -12.19 -46.97
C GLU A 49 -55.47 -11.19 -47.25
N GLU A 50 -55.68 -10.15 -48.07
CA GLU A 50 -54.73 -9.03 -48.23
C GLU A 50 -54.66 -8.13 -46.99
N ALA A 51 -55.78 -7.95 -46.28
CA ALA A 51 -55.81 -7.21 -45.01
C ALA A 51 -55.09 -7.95 -43.86
N LEU A 52 -55.06 -9.29 -43.92
CA LEU A 52 -54.37 -10.17 -42.97
C LEU A 52 -52.92 -10.49 -43.37
N GLY A 53 -52.48 -10.08 -44.56
CA GLY A 53 -51.11 -10.21 -45.05
C GLY A 53 -50.13 -9.26 -44.34
N ASP A 54 -49.64 -9.66 -43.16
CA ASP A 54 -48.46 -9.18 -42.39
C ASP A 54 -48.20 -7.65 -42.27
N SER A 55 -49.19 -6.83 -42.62
CA SER A 55 -49.15 -5.36 -42.71
C SER A 55 -50.24 -4.70 -41.88
N SER A 56 -50.83 -5.43 -40.93
CA SER A 56 -51.76 -4.88 -39.96
C SER A 56 -51.09 -3.77 -39.14
N ILE A 57 -51.83 -2.68 -38.92
CA ILE A 57 -51.38 -1.58 -38.08
C ILE A 57 -51.27 -2.09 -36.64
N LYS A 58 -50.07 -2.01 -36.06
CA LYS A 58 -49.76 -2.45 -34.70
C LYS A 58 -49.56 -1.24 -33.80
N PHE A 59 -50.05 -1.32 -32.59
CA PHE A 59 -49.81 -0.37 -31.52
C PHE A 59 -48.50 -0.72 -30.80
N VAL A 60 -47.56 0.22 -30.76
CA VAL A 60 -46.23 0.00 -30.18
C VAL A 60 -45.99 1.07 -29.11
N THR A 61 -45.50 0.63 -27.95
CA THR A 61 -44.98 1.52 -26.90
C THR A 61 -43.47 1.48 -26.91
N VAL A 62 -42.82 2.63 -27.08
CA VAL A 62 -41.36 2.75 -27.06
C VAL A 62 -40.96 3.56 -25.83
N ASN A 63 -40.07 3.00 -25.02
CA ASN A 63 -39.33 3.70 -23.99
C ASN A 63 -37.89 3.91 -24.48
N TYR A 64 -37.58 5.13 -24.91
CA TYR A 64 -36.28 5.51 -25.42
C TYR A 64 -35.55 6.35 -24.37
N ASP A 65 -34.54 5.76 -23.72
CA ASP A 65 -33.75 6.42 -22.66
C ASP A 65 -34.59 7.06 -21.53
N GLY A 66 -35.75 6.48 -21.21
CA GLY A 66 -36.68 6.96 -20.19
C GLY A 66 -37.88 7.74 -20.74
N GLU A 67 -37.81 8.20 -22.00
CA GLU A 67 -38.94 8.84 -22.66
C GLU A 67 -39.89 7.81 -23.26
N ILE A 68 -41.13 7.75 -22.75
CA ILE A 68 -42.14 6.82 -23.22
C ILE A 68 -43.06 7.51 -24.23
N LYS A 69 -43.14 6.96 -25.45
CA LYS A 69 -44.10 7.37 -26.48
C LYS A 69 -44.83 6.16 -27.04
N LYS A 70 -46.01 6.39 -27.60
CA LYS A 70 -46.85 5.36 -28.21
C LYS A 70 -47.21 5.77 -29.63
N PHE A 71 -47.19 4.83 -30.56
CA PHE A 71 -47.53 5.10 -31.96
C PHE A 71 -48.08 3.85 -32.65
N PHE A 72 -48.65 4.07 -33.82
CA PHE A 72 -49.10 3.03 -34.73
C PHE A 72 -48.03 2.78 -35.80
N SER A 73 -47.69 1.52 -36.03
CA SER A 73 -46.64 1.12 -36.97
C SER A 73 -47.12 -0.05 -37.83
N ARG A 74 -46.77 -0.02 -39.12
CA ARG A 74 -46.98 -1.14 -40.05
C ARG A 74 -45.71 -1.99 -40.23
N SER A 75 -44.66 -1.69 -39.47
CA SER A 75 -43.36 -2.30 -39.64
C SER A 75 -43.40 -3.78 -39.25
N GLN A 76 -42.53 -4.58 -39.87
CA GLN A 76 -42.53 -6.02 -39.67
C GLN A 76 -41.77 -6.44 -38.42
N ASN A 77 -40.83 -5.63 -37.92
CA ASN A 77 -40.02 -5.97 -36.75
C ASN A 77 -39.76 -4.74 -35.84
N PRO A 78 -39.37 -4.96 -34.57
CA PRO A 78 -39.12 -3.88 -33.61
C PRO A 78 -38.10 -2.83 -34.08
N VAL A 79 -37.05 -3.22 -34.82
CA VAL A 79 -36.01 -2.29 -35.27
C VAL A 79 -36.54 -1.35 -36.35
N THR A 80 -37.23 -1.90 -37.36
CA THR A 80 -37.88 -1.10 -38.41
C THR A 80 -38.94 -0.16 -37.83
N ALA A 81 -39.70 -0.60 -36.82
CA ALA A 81 -40.68 0.25 -36.15
C ALA A 81 -40.06 1.47 -35.45
N LEU A 82 -38.87 1.31 -34.85
CA LEU A 82 -38.14 2.44 -34.28
C LEU A 82 -37.69 3.42 -35.36
N ILE A 83 -37.10 2.92 -36.45
CA ILE A 83 -36.59 3.75 -37.55
C ILE A 83 -37.72 4.52 -38.24
N ASP A 84 -38.82 3.85 -38.58
CA ASP A 84 -39.99 4.46 -39.24
C ASP A 84 -40.65 5.53 -38.37
N SER A 85 -40.49 5.42 -37.05
CA SER A 85 -41.00 6.40 -36.07
C SER A 85 -40.00 7.53 -35.77
N GLY A 86 -38.90 7.61 -36.52
CA GLY A 86 -37.91 8.68 -36.42
C GLY A 86 -36.89 8.50 -35.30
N TYR A 87 -36.81 7.33 -34.65
CA TYR A 87 -35.76 7.06 -33.67
C TYR A 87 -34.45 6.68 -34.37
N SER A 88 -33.35 7.29 -33.92
CA SER A 88 -32.02 6.90 -34.38
C SER A 88 -31.63 5.57 -33.72
N VAL A 89 -31.29 4.57 -34.54
CA VAL A 89 -30.81 3.27 -34.09
C VAL A 89 -29.39 3.07 -34.61
N SER A 90 -28.46 2.80 -33.71
CA SER A 90 -27.05 2.60 -33.98
C SER A 90 -26.49 1.42 -33.18
N ASN A 91 -25.22 1.07 -33.39
CA ASN A 91 -24.50 0.07 -32.59
C ASN A 91 -24.33 0.46 -31.11
N ARG A 92 -24.67 1.70 -30.73
CA ARG A 92 -24.68 2.19 -29.35
C ARG A 92 -25.98 1.88 -28.62
N ASN A 93 -27.02 1.47 -29.34
CA ASN A 93 -28.33 1.21 -28.77
C ASN A 93 -28.50 -0.28 -28.47
N ARG A 94 -28.89 -0.61 -27.24
CA ARG A 94 -29.36 -1.95 -26.88
C ARG A 94 -30.88 -1.93 -26.86
N ILE A 95 -31.48 -2.69 -27.78
CA ILE A 95 -32.93 -2.82 -27.91
C ILE A 95 -33.37 -4.09 -27.21
N VAL A 96 -34.34 -3.96 -26.30
CA VAL A 96 -35.02 -5.06 -25.64
C VAL A 96 -36.49 -4.93 -25.98
N SER A 97 -37.09 -5.98 -26.53
CA SER A 97 -38.49 -5.97 -26.92
C SER A 97 -39.21 -7.20 -26.39
N THR A 98 -40.50 -7.03 -26.15
CA THR A 98 -41.45 -8.12 -25.87
C THR A 98 -41.76 -8.93 -27.13
N SER A 99 -41.54 -8.34 -28.32
CA SER A 99 -41.60 -9.04 -29.60
C SER A 99 -40.23 -9.59 -30.01
N PRO A 100 -40.17 -10.73 -30.72
CA PRO A 100 -38.93 -11.24 -31.29
C PRO A 100 -38.40 -10.29 -32.37
N ILE A 101 -37.08 -10.34 -32.60
CA ILE A 101 -36.44 -9.43 -33.57
C ILE A 101 -36.90 -9.63 -35.02
N SER A 102 -37.46 -10.80 -35.35
CA SER A 102 -37.95 -11.13 -36.68
C SER A 102 -39.39 -10.68 -36.93
N LYS A 103 -40.17 -10.39 -35.88
CA LYS A 103 -41.60 -10.11 -36.01
C LYS A 103 -42.11 -9.16 -34.93
N LEU A 104 -42.85 -8.14 -35.35
CA LEU A 104 -43.53 -7.18 -34.48
C LEU A 104 -44.99 -7.59 -34.27
N TYR A 105 -45.37 -7.82 -33.02
CA TYR A 105 -46.75 -8.05 -32.62
C TYR A 105 -47.44 -6.77 -32.15
N ASP A 106 -48.78 -6.77 -32.17
CA ASP A 106 -49.55 -5.69 -31.59
C ASP A 106 -49.35 -5.61 -30.06
N GLY A 107 -49.39 -4.40 -29.50
CA GLY A 107 -49.11 -4.14 -28.09
C GLY A 107 -47.64 -4.28 -27.68
N THR A 108 -46.71 -4.35 -28.63
CA THR A 108 -45.28 -4.52 -28.33
C THR A 108 -44.74 -3.36 -27.50
N TYR A 109 -44.07 -3.70 -26.39
CA TYR A 109 -43.19 -2.80 -25.67
C TYR A 109 -41.74 -2.94 -26.15
N ILE A 110 -41.12 -1.82 -26.51
CA ILE A 110 -39.71 -1.71 -26.91
C ILE A 110 -38.99 -0.78 -25.95
N GLN A 111 -37.97 -1.30 -25.27
CA GLN A 111 -37.05 -0.54 -24.44
C GLN A 111 -35.75 -0.34 -25.21
N VAL A 112 -35.32 0.91 -25.32
CA VAL A 112 -34.02 1.28 -25.92
C VAL A 112 -33.15 1.88 -24.83
N TYR A 113 -31.91 1.37 -24.73
CA TYR A 113 -30.86 1.95 -23.91
C TYR A 113 -29.70 2.42 -24.78
N THR A 114 -29.35 3.69 -24.68
CA THR A 114 -28.18 4.26 -25.35
C THR A 114 -26.95 4.14 -24.46
N TYR A 115 -25.90 3.51 -25.01
CA TYR A 115 -24.60 3.41 -24.37
C TYR A 115 -23.63 4.42 -24.97
N ARG A 116 -22.95 5.17 -24.09
CA ARG A 116 -21.88 6.08 -24.48
C ARG A 116 -20.57 5.56 -23.90
N THR A 117 -19.51 5.59 -24.70
CA THR A 117 -18.17 5.28 -24.24
C THR A 117 -17.30 6.53 -24.38
N THR A 118 -16.60 6.89 -23.33
CA THR A 118 -15.54 7.91 -23.36
C THR A 118 -14.22 7.26 -22.98
N ILE A 119 -13.13 7.81 -23.51
CA ILE A 119 -11.78 7.48 -23.06
C ILE A 119 -11.21 8.77 -22.54
N ASP A 120 -10.99 8.80 -21.24
CA ASP A 120 -10.44 9.94 -20.55
C ASP A 120 -8.99 9.63 -20.18
N GLU A 121 -8.14 10.62 -20.29
CA GLU A 121 -6.75 10.54 -19.86
C GLU A 121 -6.61 11.30 -18.55
N ILE A 122 -6.10 10.62 -17.52
CA ILE A 122 -5.85 11.22 -16.21
C ILE A 122 -4.37 11.10 -15.87
N LEU A 123 -3.83 12.13 -15.22
CA LEU A 123 -2.48 12.12 -14.68
C LEU A 123 -2.56 11.75 -13.20
N LEU A 124 -1.76 10.75 -12.81
CA LEU A 124 -1.61 10.31 -11.43
C LEU A 124 -0.17 10.51 -10.98
N GLU A 125 -0.01 10.89 -9.72
CA GLU A 125 1.30 11.03 -9.09
C GLU A 125 1.78 9.68 -8.56
N ILE A 126 3.03 9.33 -8.85
CA ILE A 126 3.67 8.12 -8.33
C ILE A 126 4.52 8.52 -7.12
N PRO A 127 4.26 7.96 -5.92
CA PRO A 127 5.03 8.29 -4.73
C PRO A 127 6.48 7.83 -4.87
N TYR A 128 7.41 8.64 -4.34
CA TYR A 128 8.82 8.26 -4.25
C TYR A 128 9.09 7.43 -2.99
N LYS A 129 10.23 6.73 -3.00
CA LYS A 129 10.75 5.98 -1.85
C LYS A 129 11.77 6.82 -1.09
N THR A 130 11.89 6.59 0.21
CA THR A 130 12.95 7.17 1.04
C THR A 130 14.02 6.12 1.30
N ILE A 131 15.28 6.47 1.04
CA ILE A 131 16.47 5.66 1.30
C ILE A 131 17.22 6.31 2.46
N LEU A 132 17.47 5.54 3.51
CA LEU A 132 18.26 5.96 4.66
C LEU A 132 19.69 5.44 4.50
N ASN A 133 20.66 6.34 4.50
CA ASN A 133 22.08 6.02 4.40
C ASN A 133 22.83 6.47 5.66
N GLY A 134 23.80 5.67 6.10
CA GLY A 134 24.67 5.99 7.23
C GLY A 134 24.55 4.99 8.38
N GLU A 135 25.70 4.64 8.94
CA GLU A 135 25.80 3.85 10.17
C GLU A 135 26.30 4.74 11.29
N ILE A 136 25.65 4.67 12.44
CA ILE A 136 25.97 5.51 13.59
C ILE A 136 26.05 4.67 14.85
N LEU A 137 26.99 5.05 15.73
CA LEU A 137 27.18 4.39 17.01
C LEU A 137 26.15 4.86 18.06
N CYS A 138 25.59 6.07 17.88
CA CYS A 138 24.60 6.61 18.80
C CYS A 138 23.43 7.31 18.09
N LYS A 139 22.24 6.69 18.18
CA LYS A 139 21.00 7.22 17.59
C LYS A 139 20.55 8.55 18.19
N SER A 140 20.74 8.79 19.48
CA SER A 140 20.29 10.06 20.10
C SER A 140 21.11 11.28 19.71
N LEU A 141 22.29 11.06 19.11
CA LEU A 141 23.17 12.13 18.59
C LEU A 141 23.13 12.21 17.06
N ALA A 142 22.23 11.45 16.44
CA ALA A 142 22.05 11.42 15.01
C ALA A 142 21.41 12.72 14.49
N GLN A 143 21.87 13.18 13.35
CA GLN A 143 21.25 14.24 12.57
C GLN A 143 20.87 13.69 11.21
N GLU A 144 19.59 13.77 10.88
CA GLU A 144 19.10 13.44 9.55
C GLU A 144 19.31 14.65 8.64
N VAL A 145 20.05 14.45 7.56
CA VAL A 145 20.30 15.46 6.54
C VAL A 145 19.79 14.93 5.21
N VAL A 146 18.87 15.67 4.60
CA VAL A 146 18.40 15.35 3.25
C VAL A 146 19.53 15.67 2.28
N GLU A 147 20.10 14.63 1.66
CA GLU A 147 21.12 14.78 0.63
C GLU A 147 20.49 14.94 -0.75
N GLN A 148 19.38 14.23 -0.98
CA GLN A 148 18.60 14.31 -2.20
C GLN A 148 17.12 14.41 -1.86
N GLU A 149 16.45 15.45 -2.37
CA GLU A 149 15.01 15.57 -2.26
C GLU A 149 14.30 14.55 -3.13
N GLY A 150 13.17 14.03 -2.62
CA GLY A 150 12.33 13.11 -3.38
C GLY A 150 11.50 13.85 -4.42
N VAL A 151 11.34 13.26 -5.60
CA VAL A 151 10.53 13.83 -6.68
C VAL A 151 9.44 12.82 -7.06
N LEU A 152 8.19 13.27 -7.03
CA LEU A 152 7.05 12.45 -7.47
C LEU A 152 7.19 12.08 -8.95
N GLY A 153 6.92 10.81 -9.25
CA GLY A 153 6.74 10.35 -10.61
C GLY A 153 5.37 10.80 -11.14
N VAL A 154 5.19 10.66 -12.45
CA VAL A 154 3.94 10.97 -13.13
C VAL A 154 3.60 9.80 -14.04
N MET A 155 2.38 9.28 -13.94
CA MET A 155 1.82 8.32 -14.86
C MET A 155 0.57 8.89 -15.51
N SER A 156 0.43 8.66 -16.82
CA SER A 156 -0.81 8.85 -17.53
C SER A 156 -1.57 7.53 -17.57
N GLN A 157 -2.86 7.59 -17.25
CA GLN A 157 -3.76 6.45 -17.28
C GLN A 157 -4.95 6.77 -18.18
N ARG A 158 -5.17 5.91 -19.18
CA ARG A 158 -6.31 6.02 -20.08
C ARG A 158 -7.43 5.13 -19.60
N ILE A 159 -8.51 5.75 -19.17
CA ILE A 159 -9.66 5.09 -18.58
C ILE A 159 -10.82 5.13 -19.55
N LYS A 160 -11.33 3.96 -19.91
CA LYS A 160 -12.55 3.81 -20.68
C LYS A 160 -13.74 3.74 -19.74
N ARG A 161 -14.64 4.70 -19.89
CA ARG A 161 -15.89 4.78 -19.12
C ARG A 161 -17.07 4.46 -20.01
N ILE A 162 -17.94 3.55 -19.56
CA ILE A 162 -19.16 3.16 -20.26
C ILE A 162 -20.34 3.67 -19.46
N TYR A 163 -21.16 4.49 -20.11
CA TYR A 163 -22.37 5.08 -19.57
C TYR A 163 -23.60 4.46 -20.22
N LYS A 164 -24.67 4.30 -19.45
CA LYS A 164 -26.02 3.97 -19.90
C LYS A 164 -26.89 5.20 -19.63
N GLY A 165 -27.25 5.94 -20.68
CA GLY A 165 -27.71 7.32 -20.51
C GLY A 165 -26.63 8.15 -19.80
N ASP A 166 -26.98 8.82 -18.70
CA ASP A 166 -26.04 9.62 -17.90
C ASP A 166 -25.41 8.85 -16.72
N THR A 167 -25.73 7.56 -16.56
CA THR A 167 -25.23 6.75 -15.44
C THR A 167 -23.99 5.97 -15.85
N LEU A 168 -22.88 6.13 -15.11
CA LEU A 168 -21.68 5.30 -15.27
C LEU A 168 -21.99 3.85 -14.85
N VAL A 169 -21.78 2.90 -15.76
CA VAL A 169 -22.09 1.46 -15.53
C VAL A 169 -20.86 0.57 -15.54
N ALA A 170 -19.76 1.02 -16.15
CA ALA A 170 -18.48 0.31 -16.10
C ALA A 170 -17.31 1.27 -16.33
N GLU A 171 -16.17 0.93 -15.73
CA GLU A 171 -14.90 1.62 -15.91
C GLU A 171 -13.81 0.55 -16.11
N GLU A 172 -12.90 0.81 -17.04
CA GLU A 172 -11.80 -0.10 -17.40
C GLU A 172 -10.55 0.73 -17.71
N ILE A 173 -9.43 0.35 -17.10
CA ILE A 173 -8.11 0.92 -17.44
C ILE A 173 -7.66 0.25 -18.74
N VAL A 174 -7.46 1.05 -19.78
CA VAL A 174 -7.08 0.56 -21.11
C VAL A 174 -5.57 0.57 -21.29
N ASP A 175 -4.92 1.58 -20.71
CA ASP A 175 -3.49 1.82 -20.89
C ASP A 175 -2.92 2.61 -19.71
N GLU A 176 -1.66 2.32 -19.39
CA GLU A 176 -0.89 2.97 -18.34
C GLU A 176 0.51 3.26 -18.87
N THR A 177 0.91 4.53 -18.85
CA THR A 177 2.24 4.94 -19.30
C THR A 177 2.88 5.78 -18.20
N ILE A 178 4.07 5.37 -17.76
CA ILE A 178 4.89 6.18 -16.85
C ILE A 178 5.59 7.25 -17.68
N GLU A 179 5.19 8.51 -17.50
CA GLU A 179 5.81 9.65 -18.18
C GLU A 179 7.11 10.06 -17.49
N ARG A 180 7.14 9.94 -16.15
CA ARG A 180 8.30 10.26 -15.34
C ARG A 180 8.39 9.31 -14.15
N GLU A 181 9.52 8.62 -14.05
CA GLU A 181 9.81 7.78 -12.89
C GLU A 181 10.00 8.63 -11.62
N PRO A 182 9.53 8.19 -10.44
CA PRO A 182 9.79 8.87 -9.18
C PRO A 182 11.29 8.81 -8.83
N GLN A 183 11.82 9.90 -8.30
CA GLN A 183 13.19 9.94 -7.78
C GLN A 183 13.16 9.79 -6.27
N ALA A 184 13.93 8.83 -5.75
CA ALA A 184 13.98 8.56 -4.31
C ALA A 184 14.53 9.74 -3.53
N GLN A 185 14.01 9.95 -2.32
CA GLN A 185 14.61 10.85 -1.34
C GLN A 185 15.75 10.11 -0.63
N ILE A 186 16.92 10.73 -0.54
CA ILE A 186 18.07 10.17 0.18
C ILE A 186 18.28 11.00 1.44
N ILE A 187 18.12 10.36 2.59
CA ILE A 187 18.38 10.95 3.89
C ILE A 187 19.64 10.29 4.44
N VAL A 188 20.67 11.10 4.68
CA VAL A 188 21.91 10.68 5.32
C VAL A 188 21.82 10.93 6.81
N ILE A 189 21.99 9.88 7.59
CA ILE A 189 22.08 9.92 9.03
C ILE A 189 23.54 10.20 9.39
N ARG A 190 23.81 11.42 9.88
CA ARG A 190 25.13 11.85 10.34
C ARG A 190 25.22 11.73 11.86
N GLY A 191 26.36 11.30 12.37
CA GLY A 191 26.59 11.20 13.81
C GLY A 191 27.93 10.53 14.09
N PRO A 192 28.21 10.20 15.36
CA PRO A 192 29.41 9.47 15.71
C PRO A 192 29.47 8.11 15.00
N GLN A 193 30.53 7.87 14.24
CA GLN A 193 30.65 6.74 13.32
C GLN A 193 32.07 6.14 13.29
N ASP A 194 32.83 6.30 14.39
CA ASP A 194 34.18 5.73 14.45
C ASP A 194 34.12 4.21 14.23
N LEU A 195 35.16 3.68 13.58
CA LEU A 195 35.27 2.26 13.28
C LEU A 195 36.46 1.67 14.05
N PRO A 196 36.42 0.39 14.45
CA PRO A 196 37.58 -0.27 15.05
C PRO A 196 38.84 -0.11 14.21
N ASP A 197 38.71 -0.17 12.89
CA ASP A 197 39.83 -0.07 11.94
C ASP A 197 40.42 1.34 11.81
N SER A 198 39.80 2.35 12.44
CA SER A 198 40.30 3.74 12.44
C SER A 198 41.43 3.99 13.46
N VAL A 199 41.79 2.97 14.26
CA VAL A 199 42.87 3.02 15.25
C VAL A 199 43.90 1.89 15.04
N PRO A 200 45.11 1.97 15.61
CA PRO A 200 46.08 0.88 15.51
C PRO A 200 45.54 -0.44 16.09
N GLN A 201 45.53 -1.50 15.28
CA GLN A 201 44.99 -2.81 15.68
C GLN A 201 45.95 -3.53 16.63
N ARG A 202 45.52 -3.79 17.86
CA ARG A 202 46.33 -4.50 18.87
C ARG A 202 45.69 -5.80 19.36
N GLY A 203 44.37 -5.92 19.30
CA GLY A 203 43.62 -7.07 19.79
C GLY A 203 43.73 -7.23 21.31
N TYR A 204 43.73 -8.47 21.77
CA TYR A 204 43.80 -8.83 23.20
C TYR A 204 45.21 -8.60 23.79
N ALA A 205 45.57 -7.34 24.05
CA ALA A 205 46.94 -6.92 24.33
C ALA A 205 47.15 -6.44 25.78
N CYS A 206 46.81 -7.27 26.77
CA CYS A 206 46.89 -6.87 28.19
C CYS A 206 48.29 -6.42 28.64
N GLY A 207 49.37 -7.06 28.17
CA GLY A 207 50.73 -6.66 28.52
C GLY A 207 51.05 -5.22 28.09
N TYR A 208 50.63 -4.85 26.88
CA TYR A 208 50.79 -3.50 26.35
C TYR A 208 49.99 -2.48 27.17
N TRP A 209 48.69 -2.72 27.36
CA TRP A 209 47.83 -1.76 28.06
C TRP A 209 48.18 -1.60 29.53
N LYS A 210 48.56 -2.69 30.22
CA LYS A 210 49.02 -2.63 31.63
C LYS A 210 50.31 -1.82 31.73
N SER A 211 51.27 -2.04 30.82
CA SER A 211 52.50 -1.24 30.74
C SER A 211 52.21 0.25 30.44
N TYR A 212 51.28 0.54 29.53
CA TYR A 212 50.88 1.91 29.24
C TYR A 212 50.25 2.60 30.46
N VAL A 213 49.38 1.92 31.21
CA VAL A 213 48.82 2.45 32.48
C VAL A 213 49.93 2.72 33.49
N ASP A 214 50.91 1.83 33.62
CA ASP A 214 51.96 1.98 34.61
C ASP A 214 52.92 3.13 34.27
N ASN A 215 53.28 3.30 32.99
CA ASN A 215 54.32 4.22 32.54
C ASN A 215 53.82 5.57 32.01
N ASN A 216 52.62 5.62 31.43
CA ASN A 216 52.13 6.79 30.69
C ASN A 216 50.95 7.51 31.37
N ILE A 217 50.36 6.93 32.41
CA ILE A 217 49.23 7.52 33.14
C ILE A 217 49.70 8.07 34.49
N ASN A 218 49.40 9.35 34.72
CA ASN A 218 49.64 10.01 36.01
C ASN A 218 48.45 9.77 36.97
N ALA A 219 48.55 8.68 37.74
CA ALA A 219 47.51 8.20 38.64
C ALA A 219 48.11 7.50 39.85
N THR A 220 47.33 7.40 40.93
CA THR A 220 47.73 6.65 42.13
C THR A 220 47.84 5.16 41.82
N THR A 221 48.56 4.41 42.66
CA THR A 221 48.68 2.96 42.51
C THR A 221 47.32 2.27 42.52
N GLU A 222 46.39 2.74 43.34
CA GLU A 222 45.03 2.22 43.44
C GLU A 222 44.23 2.48 42.16
N GLU A 223 44.27 3.71 41.62
CA GLU A 223 43.62 4.05 40.34
C GLU A 223 44.18 3.20 39.18
N LYS A 224 45.50 3.03 39.13
CA LYS A 224 46.17 2.19 38.12
C LYS A 224 45.72 0.72 38.23
N ASN A 225 45.68 0.18 39.44
CA ASN A 225 45.24 -1.20 39.67
C ASN A 225 43.77 -1.40 39.28
N TRP A 226 42.91 -0.45 39.62
CA TRP A 226 41.50 -0.47 39.21
C TRP A 226 41.36 -0.42 37.68
N LEU A 227 42.02 0.53 36.99
CA LEU A 227 42.01 0.60 35.53
C LEU A 227 42.45 -0.72 34.89
N LYS A 228 43.55 -1.31 35.39
CA LYS A 228 44.07 -2.59 34.92
C LYS A 228 43.10 -3.74 35.11
N PHE A 229 42.39 -3.78 36.24
CA PHE A 229 41.41 -4.81 36.52
C PHE A 229 40.18 -4.69 35.63
N ILE A 230 39.64 -3.47 35.49
CA ILE A 230 38.41 -3.25 34.72
C ILE A 230 38.66 -3.53 33.24
N MET A 231 39.74 -3.04 32.64
CA MET A 231 39.98 -3.29 31.21
C MET A 231 40.18 -4.78 30.88
N ASP A 232 40.78 -5.54 31.80
CA ASP A 232 40.97 -6.98 31.66
C ASP A 232 39.63 -7.71 31.76
N CYS A 233 38.80 -7.33 32.73
CA CYS A 233 37.49 -7.95 32.94
C CYS A 233 36.45 -7.60 31.84
N GLU A 234 36.38 -6.34 31.42
CA GLU A 234 35.34 -5.84 30.51
C GLU A 234 35.57 -6.28 29.06
N SER A 235 36.83 -6.30 28.61
CA SER A 235 37.15 -6.58 27.19
C SER A 235 38.28 -7.57 26.97
N GLY A 236 38.93 -8.07 28.03
CA GLY A 236 40.19 -8.81 27.90
C GLY A 236 41.32 -7.92 27.39
N CYS A 237 41.29 -6.62 27.70
CA CYS A 237 42.21 -5.61 27.18
C CYS A 237 42.20 -5.47 25.64
N ASN A 238 41.03 -5.56 25.02
CA ASN A 238 40.85 -5.31 23.59
C ASN A 238 40.24 -3.91 23.38
N ALA A 239 41.08 -2.95 22.98
CA ALA A 239 40.66 -1.57 22.77
C ALA A 239 39.76 -1.37 21.56
N GLU A 240 39.87 -2.27 20.58
CA GLU A 240 39.09 -2.24 19.34
C GLU A 240 37.80 -3.09 19.48
N SER A 241 37.47 -3.55 20.69
CA SER A 241 36.30 -4.41 20.92
C SER A 241 35.00 -3.76 20.43
N ASN A 242 34.38 -4.39 19.43
CA ASN A 242 33.10 -3.97 18.83
C ASN A 242 32.05 -5.11 18.81
N LYS A 243 32.15 -6.07 19.73
CA LYS A 243 31.32 -7.30 19.71
C LYS A 243 29.88 -7.10 20.18
N SER A 244 29.58 -5.99 20.85
CA SER A 244 28.27 -5.71 21.43
C SER A 244 27.90 -4.24 21.26
N PHE A 245 26.82 -3.79 21.90
CA PHE A 245 26.47 -2.37 21.96
C PHE A 245 27.60 -1.52 22.57
N TYR A 246 28.26 -2.04 23.61
CA TYR A 246 29.36 -1.37 24.29
C TYR A 246 30.71 -1.54 23.57
N LYS A 247 31.61 -0.56 23.70
CA LYS A 247 32.81 -0.44 22.86
C LYS A 247 34.10 -0.34 23.67
N GLY A 248 35.16 -0.95 23.13
CA GLY A 248 36.54 -0.80 23.58
C GLY A 248 36.92 -1.41 24.93
N LEU A 249 38.06 -0.98 25.47
CA LEU A 249 38.73 -1.48 26.68
C LEU A 249 37.79 -1.60 27.87
N PHE A 250 36.99 -0.56 28.09
CA PHE A 250 36.11 -0.42 29.25
C PHE A 250 34.63 -0.59 28.90
N GLN A 251 34.31 -1.10 27.71
CA GLN A 251 32.94 -1.32 27.27
C GLN A 251 32.07 -0.06 27.46
N TRP A 252 32.49 1.06 26.86
CA TRP A 252 31.76 2.33 26.93
C TRP A 252 30.44 2.28 26.16
N ASN A 253 29.41 2.91 26.72
CA ASN A 253 28.19 3.22 25.99
C ASN A 253 28.50 4.34 24.97
N PRO A 254 28.31 4.13 23.65
CA PRO A 254 28.66 5.13 22.66
C PRO A 254 27.96 6.47 22.84
N CYS A 255 26.67 6.46 23.18
CA CYS A 255 25.93 7.70 23.40
C CYS A 255 26.47 8.49 24.59
N LEU A 256 26.88 7.79 25.66
CA LEU A 256 27.47 8.44 26.81
C LEU A 256 28.86 9.01 26.50
N TRP A 257 29.67 8.24 25.75
CA TRP A 257 31.00 8.62 25.31
C TRP A 257 30.94 9.91 24.49
N TYR A 258 30.23 9.91 23.36
CA TYR A 258 30.21 11.05 22.45
C TYR A 258 29.44 12.26 23.00
N LYS A 259 28.61 12.08 24.03
CA LYS A 259 28.03 13.22 24.76
C LYS A 259 29.07 13.96 25.61
N GLN A 260 30.07 13.25 26.13
CA GLN A 260 31.08 13.83 27.03
C GLN A 260 32.39 14.15 26.29
N TYR A 261 32.76 13.31 25.33
CA TYR A 261 34.03 13.34 24.59
C TYR A 261 33.74 13.25 23.08
N PRO A 262 33.06 14.25 22.49
CA PRO A 262 32.57 14.19 21.11
C PRO A 262 33.67 14.06 20.05
N ASN A 263 34.90 14.48 20.37
CA ASN A 263 36.02 14.52 19.44
C ASN A 263 36.99 13.34 19.60
N ASP A 264 36.78 12.49 20.61
CA ASP A 264 37.68 11.38 20.87
C ASP A 264 37.12 10.09 20.26
N ASN A 265 38.01 9.30 19.67
CA ASN A 265 37.66 8.02 19.10
C ASN A 265 37.38 6.99 20.19
N ILE A 266 36.18 6.40 20.21
CA ILE A 266 35.79 5.42 21.24
C ILE A 266 36.62 4.14 21.20
N PHE A 267 37.29 3.84 20.08
CA PHE A 267 38.19 2.69 19.93
C PHE A 267 39.65 3.02 20.23
N ASP A 268 40.02 4.29 20.42
CA ASP A 268 41.39 4.65 20.80
C ASP A 268 41.62 4.29 22.28
N GLY A 269 42.38 3.22 22.52
CA GLY A 269 42.65 2.73 23.87
C GLY A 269 43.37 3.74 24.76
N GLU A 270 44.19 4.64 24.20
CA GLU A 270 44.85 5.69 24.99
C GLU A 270 43.85 6.74 25.46
N ALA A 271 42.96 7.19 24.57
CA ALA A 271 41.86 8.09 24.90
C ALA A 271 40.93 7.43 25.94
N GLN A 272 40.56 6.17 25.73
CA GLN A 272 39.70 5.41 26.65
C GLN A 272 40.27 5.37 28.07
N ILE A 273 41.56 5.03 28.24
CA ILE A 273 42.20 4.99 29.57
C ILE A 273 42.18 6.37 30.23
N LYS A 274 42.54 7.43 29.48
CA LYS A 274 42.56 8.80 30.00
C LYS A 274 41.15 9.26 30.41
N ARG A 275 40.14 9.03 29.57
CA ARG A 275 38.76 9.42 29.83
C ARG A 275 38.09 8.61 30.91
N THR A 276 38.36 7.32 31.03
CA THR A 276 37.88 6.49 32.13
C THR A 276 38.41 6.99 33.47
N LEU A 277 39.71 7.29 33.56
CA LEU A 277 40.29 7.86 34.78
C LEU A 277 39.70 9.24 35.10
N GLN A 278 39.60 10.11 34.09
CA GLN A 278 38.96 11.42 34.24
C GLN A 278 37.53 11.26 34.78
N LYS A 279 36.74 10.36 34.19
CA LYS A 279 35.36 10.12 34.57
C LYS A 279 35.23 9.61 36.01
N LEU A 280 36.12 8.72 36.42
CA LEU A 280 36.18 8.22 37.80
C LEU A 280 36.44 9.36 38.78
N ARG A 281 37.41 10.23 38.48
CA ARG A 281 37.76 11.41 39.30
C ARG A 281 36.66 12.47 39.34
N GLU A 282 35.83 12.55 38.30
CA GLU A 282 34.63 13.40 38.25
C GLU A 282 33.45 12.84 39.09
N GLY A 283 33.66 11.74 39.83
CA GLY A 283 32.67 11.18 40.76
C GLY A 283 31.73 10.16 40.13
N ALA A 284 32.10 9.57 38.98
CA ALA A 284 31.32 8.48 38.43
C ALA A 284 31.33 7.27 39.36
N ASN A 285 30.15 6.65 39.54
CA ASN A 285 30.01 5.46 40.39
C ASN A 285 30.36 4.18 39.61
N PRO A 286 31.46 3.47 39.96
CA PRO A 286 31.85 2.24 39.29
C PRO A 286 30.82 1.11 39.43
N ASN A 287 30.03 1.10 40.50
CA ASN A 287 28.94 0.13 40.69
C ASN A 287 27.80 0.31 39.69
N GLN A 288 27.71 1.45 39.00
CA GLN A 288 26.69 1.69 37.98
C GLN A 288 27.26 1.55 36.56
N MET A 289 28.50 2.00 36.36
CA MET A 289 29.13 1.98 35.03
C MET A 289 29.78 0.64 34.68
N TRP A 290 30.40 -0.02 35.67
CA TRP A 290 31.10 -1.30 35.50
C TRP A 290 30.71 -2.30 36.60
N PRO A 291 29.41 -2.60 36.79
CA PRO A 291 28.90 -3.26 38.00
C PRO A 291 29.54 -4.62 38.27
N ALA A 292 29.62 -5.48 37.26
CA ALA A 292 30.12 -6.84 37.42
C ALA A 292 31.63 -6.86 37.67
N CYS A 293 32.38 -6.13 36.85
CA CYS A 293 33.84 -6.06 36.95
C CYS A 293 34.29 -5.32 38.21
N HIS A 294 33.63 -4.24 38.60
CA HIS A 294 33.95 -3.54 39.83
C HIS A 294 33.63 -4.37 41.09
N LYS A 295 32.51 -5.11 41.12
CA LYS A 295 32.27 -6.09 42.20
C LYS A 295 33.36 -7.15 42.28
N GLY A 296 33.90 -7.56 41.13
CA GLY A 296 35.07 -8.44 41.05
C GLY A 296 36.32 -7.81 41.66
N TYR A 297 36.56 -6.52 41.35
CA TYR A 297 37.66 -5.75 41.91
C TYR A 297 37.56 -5.65 43.44
N VAL A 298 36.38 -5.26 43.96
CA VAL A 298 36.14 -5.09 45.40
C VAL A 298 36.40 -6.39 46.16
N ARG A 299 36.04 -7.54 45.58
CA ARG A 299 36.33 -8.86 46.18
C ARG A 299 37.83 -9.14 46.27
N ALA A 300 38.61 -8.68 45.30
CA ALA A 300 40.04 -8.96 45.21
C ALA A 300 40.92 -7.96 45.98
N TYR A 301 40.52 -6.68 46.04
CA TYR A 301 41.37 -5.59 46.53
C TYR A 301 40.71 -4.69 47.60
N GLY A 302 39.42 -4.88 47.91
CA GLY A 302 38.65 -3.97 48.74
C GLY A 302 38.02 -2.82 47.95
N GLU A 303 37.17 -2.05 48.62
CA GLU A 303 36.51 -0.88 48.01
C GLU A 303 37.51 0.25 47.77
N LEU A 304 37.25 1.08 46.75
CA LEU A 304 38.08 2.24 46.46
C LEU A 304 38.08 3.22 47.64
N SER A 305 39.27 3.63 48.08
CA SER A 305 39.45 4.42 49.31
C SER A 305 38.73 5.77 49.32
N TRP A 306 38.41 6.31 48.14
CA TRP A 306 37.73 7.59 47.94
C TRP A 306 36.27 7.47 47.48
N LEU A 307 35.74 6.25 47.34
CA LEU A 307 34.35 6.00 46.94
C LEU A 307 33.40 5.77 48.13
N GLN A 308 33.91 5.89 49.36
CA GLN A 308 33.19 5.70 50.62
C GLN A 308 32.32 6.91 50.98
#